data_AF-A0A2R6HSN9-F1
#
_entry.id   AF-A0A2R6HSN9-F1
#
_cell.length_a   1.000
_cell.length_b   1.000
_cell.length_c   1.000
_cell.angle_alpha   90.00
_cell.angle_beta   90.00
_cell.angle_gamma   90.00
#
_symmetry.space_group_name_H-M   'P 1'
#
loop_
_entity.id
_entity.type
_entity.pdbx_description
1 polymer ?
#
loop_
_entity_poly.entity_id
_entity_poly.type
_entity_poly.pdbx_seq_one_letter_code
_entity_poly.pdbx_strand_id
1 'polypeptide(L)'
;MTVASSLRRRVDPVPAVVGLAVGDLLAITVFVVVGEISHGVDPVGQFDRVLGTLLPFLIGLGIVGIGGSLYTMHSIRSPGHAVSVILPAWVGAVIVAQLLRATAVFPGDAATTFAAVSVGVGGVLLISWRAIAAAIV
;
A
#
# COMPACT_ATOMS: atom_id res chain seq x y z
N MET A 1 19.68 -4.47 30.31
CA MET A 1 19.66 -4.14 28.86
C MET A 1 19.88 -5.43 28.08
N THR A 2 18.96 -5.80 27.19
CA THR A 2 19.08 -7.01 26.35
C THR A 2 19.66 -6.65 24.98
N VAL A 3 20.33 -7.59 24.31
CA VAL A 3 20.91 -7.40 22.96
C VAL A 3 19.88 -6.87 21.95
N ALA A 4 18.62 -7.30 22.08
CA ALA A 4 17.49 -6.78 21.30
C ALA A 4 17.30 -5.25 21.46
N SER A 5 17.48 -4.72 22.69
CA SER A 5 17.34 -3.30 22.98
C SER A 5 18.50 -2.42 22.49
N SER A 6 19.66 -3.00 22.18
CA SER A 6 20.79 -2.26 21.58
C SER A 6 20.71 -2.21 20.06
N LEU A 7 20.18 -3.26 19.41
CA LEU A 7 19.98 -3.29 17.96
C LEU A 7 18.89 -2.31 17.52
N ARG A 8 17.79 -2.23 18.28
CA ARG A 8 16.68 -1.28 18.05
C ARG A 8 17.10 0.20 18.06
N ARG A 9 18.21 0.52 18.74
CA ARG A 9 18.74 1.89 18.86
C ARG A 9 19.71 2.30 17.74
N ARG A 10 20.14 1.35 16.90
CA ARG A 10 21.17 1.57 15.86
C ARG A 10 20.60 1.73 14.45
N VAL A 11 19.30 1.56 14.26
CA VAL A 11 18.65 1.75 12.95
C VAL A 11 18.29 3.23 12.84
N ASP A 12 18.89 3.93 11.88
CA ASP A 12 18.47 5.28 11.56
C ASP A 12 16.96 5.28 11.20
N PRO A 13 16.19 6.30 11.61
CA PRO A 13 14.77 6.40 11.29
C PRO A 13 14.48 6.35 9.79
N VAL A 14 15.44 6.80 8.97
CA VAL A 14 15.32 6.87 7.51
C VAL A 14 15.19 5.47 6.88
N PRO A 15 16.10 4.50 7.14
CA PRO A 15 15.94 3.11 6.71
C PRO A 15 14.60 2.47 7.06
N ALA A 16 14.09 2.67 8.28
CA ALA A 16 12.82 2.08 8.71
C ALA A 16 11.64 2.65 7.91
N VAL A 17 11.60 3.96 7.71
CA VAL A 17 10.56 4.63 6.93
C VAL A 17 10.65 4.29 5.44
N VAL A 18 11.86 4.16 4.89
CA VAL A 18 12.06 3.70 3.50
C VAL A 18 11.58 2.26 3.34
N GLY A 19 11.95 1.36 4.26
CA GLY A 19 11.48 -0.03 4.24
C GLY A 19 9.96 -0.12 4.29
N LEU A 20 9.33 0.71 5.12
CA LEU A 20 7.88 0.82 5.22
C LEU A 20 7.23 1.18 3.87
N ALA A 21 7.75 2.21 3.19
CA ALA A 21 7.26 2.64 1.87
C ALA A 21 7.49 1.59 0.78
N VAL A 22 8.65 0.92 0.79
CA VAL A 22 8.95 -0.17 -0.16
C VAL A 22 7.99 -1.33 0.04
N GLY A 23 7.71 -1.74 1.28
CA GLY A 23 6.78 -2.86 1.51
C GLY A 23 5.33 -2.51 1.15
N ASP A 24 4.90 -1.26 1.33
CA ASP A 24 3.60 -0.81 0.83
C ASP A 24 3.52 -0.86 -0.70
N LEU A 25 4.56 -0.36 -1.38
CA LEU A 25 4.67 -0.43 -2.83
C LEU A 25 4.61 -1.89 -3.32
N LEU A 26 5.33 -2.79 -2.67
CA LEU A 26 5.32 -4.22 -3.00
C LEU A 26 3.96 -4.85 -2.74
N ALA A 27 3.30 -4.55 -1.62
CA ALA A 27 1.98 -5.07 -1.30
C ALA A 27 0.94 -4.68 -2.36
N ILE A 28 0.94 -3.41 -2.78
CA ILE A 28 0.03 -2.91 -3.83
C ILE A 28 0.39 -3.52 -5.19
N THR A 29 1.67 -3.62 -5.50
CA THR A 29 2.13 -4.23 -6.76
C THR A 29 1.71 -5.69 -6.84
N VAL A 30 1.89 -6.46 -5.75
CA VAL A 30 1.44 -7.86 -5.66
C VAL A 30 -0.06 -7.96 -5.83
N PHE A 31 -0.84 -7.13 -5.13
CA PHE A 31 -2.29 -7.08 -5.28
C PHE A 31 -2.71 -6.90 -6.75
N VAL A 32 -2.14 -5.90 -7.43
CA VAL A 32 -2.50 -5.57 -8.82
C VAL A 32 -2.04 -6.65 -9.79
N VAL A 33 -0.78 -7.08 -9.71
CA VAL A 33 -0.23 -8.09 -10.64
C VAL A 33 -0.97 -9.41 -10.52
N VAL A 34 -1.21 -9.90 -9.29
CA VAL A 34 -1.96 -11.14 -9.08
C VAL A 34 -3.41 -10.99 -9.54
N GLY A 35 -4.03 -9.83 -9.32
CA GLY A 35 -5.37 -9.52 -9.83
C GLY A 35 -5.45 -9.57 -11.36
N GLU A 36 -4.53 -8.90 -12.05
CA GLU A 36 -4.45 -8.90 -13.52
C GLU A 36 -4.21 -10.31 -14.09
N ILE A 37 -3.30 -11.09 -13.50
CA ILE A 37 -3.11 -12.51 -13.87
C ILE A 37 -4.41 -13.30 -13.73
N SER A 38 -5.15 -13.09 -12.63
CA SER A 38 -6.43 -13.76 -12.38
C SER A 38 -7.51 -13.37 -13.39
N HIS A 39 -7.34 -12.25 -14.09
CA HIS A 39 -8.19 -11.79 -15.19
C HIS A 39 -7.61 -12.11 -16.58
N GLY A 40 -6.59 -12.98 -16.67
CA GLY A 40 -6.01 -13.43 -17.94
C GLY A 40 -5.08 -12.43 -18.61
N VAL A 41 -4.61 -11.42 -17.88
CA VAL A 41 -3.67 -10.43 -18.38
C VAL A 41 -2.25 -10.92 -18.17
N ASP A 42 -1.44 -10.90 -19.23
CA ASP A 42 -0.01 -11.17 -19.18
C ASP A 42 0.73 -9.92 -18.66
N PRO A 43 1.32 -9.94 -17.46
CA PRO A 43 1.94 -8.75 -16.89
C PRO A 43 3.18 -8.26 -17.65
N VAL A 44 3.83 -9.14 -18.41
CA VAL A 44 5.02 -8.80 -19.19
C VAL A 44 4.62 -8.29 -20.57
N GLY A 45 3.73 -8.99 -21.26
CA GLY A 45 3.23 -8.58 -22.58
C GLY A 45 2.26 -7.39 -22.56
N GLN A 46 1.59 -7.13 -21.44
CA GLN A 46 0.62 -6.04 -21.25
C GLN A 46 1.03 -5.14 -20.07
N PHE A 47 2.33 -4.82 -19.99
CA PHE A 47 2.91 -4.04 -18.90
C PHE A 47 2.28 -2.66 -18.72
N ASP A 48 1.88 -2.01 -19.82
CA ASP A 48 1.17 -0.74 -19.83
C ASP A 48 -0.19 -0.82 -19.12
N ARG A 49 -0.95 -1.90 -19.33
CA ARG A 49 -2.20 -2.17 -18.63
C ARG A 49 -1.97 -2.37 -17.13
N VAL A 50 -0.96 -3.16 -16.75
CA VAL A 50 -0.62 -3.39 -15.33
C VAL A 50 -0.22 -2.09 -14.65
N LEU A 51 0.64 -1.29 -15.29
CA LEU A 51 1.01 0.03 -14.78
C LEU A 51 -0.21 0.95 -14.68
N GLY A 52 -1.08 0.95 -15.69
CA GLY A 52 -2.31 1.72 -15.72
C GLY A 52 -3.28 1.35 -14.58
N THR A 53 -3.31 0.08 -14.17
CA THR A 53 -4.10 -0.36 -12.99
C THR A 53 -3.39 -0.01 -11.68
N LEU A 54 -2.05 -0.09 -11.63
CA LEU A 54 -1.25 0.16 -10.42
C LEU A 54 -1.20 1.65 -10.02
N LEU A 55 -0.94 2.53 -10.99
CA LEU A 55 -0.71 3.95 -10.75
C LEU A 55 -1.84 4.65 -9.99
N PRO A 56 -3.14 4.43 -10.29
CA PRO A 56 -4.24 5.01 -9.53
C PRO A 56 -4.15 4.76 -8.02
N PHE A 57 -3.76 3.55 -7.59
CA PHE A 57 -3.62 3.22 -6.17
C PHE A 57 -2.41 3.91 -5.54
N LEU A 58 -1.27 3.95 -6.26
CA LEU A 58 -0.07 4.63 -5.78
C LEU A 58 -0.26 6.14 -5.66
N ILE A 59 -0.93 6.75 -6.65
CA ILE A 59 -1.33 8.16 -6.62
C ILE A 59 -2.29 8.41 -5.44
N GLY A 60 -3.31 7.57 -5.29
CA GLY A 60 -4.26 7.66 -4.18
C GLY A 60 -3.58 7.59 -2.81
N LEU A 61 -2.68 6.61 -2.62
CA LEU A 61 -1.93 6.47 -1.37
C LEU A 61 -0.96 7.64 -1.15
N GLY A 62 -0.34 8.15 -2.21
CA GLY A 62 0.51 9.35 -2.14
C GLY A 62 -0.26 10.58 -1.68
N ILE A 63 -1.40 10.87 -2.30
CA ILE A 63 -2.27 12.01 -1.95
C ILE A 63 -2.73 11.91 -0.49
N VAL A 64 -3.28 10.76 -0.10
CA VAL A 64 -3.80 10.55 1.26
C VAL A 64 -2.66 10.51 2.29
N GLY A 65 -1.50 9.97 1.90
CA GLY A 65 -0.33 9.81 2.74
C GLY A 65 0.37 11.11 3.12
N ILE A 66 0.37 12.09 2.22
CA ILE A 66 0.87 13.44 2.51
C ILE A 66 0.04 14.07 3.64
N GLY A 67 -1.28 13.93 3.61
CA GLY A 67 -2.17 14.45 4.66
C GLY A 67 -2.08 13.71 6.00
N GLY A 68 -1.74 12.41 5.97
CA GLY A 68 -1.82 11.52 7.14
C GLY A 68 -0.50 11.21 7.86
N SER A 69 0.64 11.77 7.44
CA SER A 69 1.97 11.41 7.99
C SER A 69 2.25 9.90 7.97
N LEU A 70 1.85 9.22 6.89
CA LEU A 70 1.90 7.75 6.74
C LEU A 70 3.31 7.16 6.87
N TYR A 71 4.33 7.96 6.56
CA TYR A 71 5.73 7.57 6.49
C TYR A 71 6.54 8.32 7.55
N THR A 72 6.26 8.01 8.82
CA THR A 72 6.96 8.58 9.99
C THR A 72 7.22 7.47 11.01
N MET A 73 8.16 7.69 11.94
CA MET A 73 8.35 6.74 13.05
C MET A 73 7.09 6.61 13.92
N HIS A 74 6.27 7.65 13.99
CA HIS A 74 5.02 7.62 14.74
C HIS A 74 4.01 6.62 14.13
N SER A 75 3.98 6.48 12.81
CA SER A 75 3.05 5.57 12.13
C SER A 75 3.36 4.08 12.39
N ILE A 76 4.54 3.75 12.89
CA ILE A 76 4.96 2.38 13.23
C ILE A 76 5.29 2.17 14.71
N ARG A 77 4.79 3.04 15.60
CA ARG A 77 5.06 2.94 17.05
C ARG A 77 4.54 1.65 17.71
N SER A 78 3.51 1.05 17.13
CA SER A 78 2.96 -0.25 17.53
C SER A 78 2.15 -0.86 16.38
N PRO A 79 1.97 -2.20 16.33
CA PRO A 79 1.18 -2.84 15.28
C PRO A 79 -0.25 -2.30 15.20
N GLY A 80 -0.95 -2.17 16.33
CA GLY A 80 -2.31 -1.63 16.36
C GLY A 80 -2.40 -0.19 15.83
N HIS A 81 -1.38 0.65 16.13
CA HIS A 81 -1.34 2.01 15.60
C HIS A 81 -1.07 2.02 14.10
N ALA A 82 -0.13 1.22 13.62
CA ALA A 82 0.17 1.10 12.20
C ALA A 82 -1.06 0.69 11.40
N VAL A 83 -1.84 -0.27 11.92
CA VAL A 83 -3.12 -0.68 11.33
C VAL A 83 -4.14 0.46 11.34
N SER A 84 -4.29 1.18 12.46
CA SER A 84 -5.25 2.28 12.57
C SER A 84 -4.96 3.45 11.62
N VAL A 85 -3.70 3.64 11.23
CA VAL A 85 -3.29 4.69 10.29
C VAL A 85 -3.41 4.23 8.84
N ILE A 86 -2.95 3.01 8.51
CA ILE A 86 -2.97 2.54 7.12
C ILE A 86 -4.37 2.22 6.61
N LEU A 87 -5.25 1.69 7.46
CA LEU A 87 -6.60 1.26 7.04
C LEU A 87 -7.42 2.41 6.42
N PRO A 88 -7.66 3.56 7.12
CA PRO A 88 -8.38 4.66 6.52
C PRO A 88 -7.63 5.28 5.33
N ALA A 89 -6.30 5.29 5.36
CA ALA A 89 -5.50 5.77 4.25
C ALA A 89 -5.69 4.93 2.98
N TRP A 90 -5.72 3.61 3.13
CA TRP A 90 -5.97 2.69 2.03
C TRP A 90 -7.38 2.82 1.48
N VAL A 91 -8.39 2.94 2.34
CA VAL A 91 -9.78 3.20 1.88
C VAL A 91 -9.84 4.50 1.07
N GLY A 92 -9.19 5.57 1.54
CA GLY A 92 -9.07 6.82 0.78
C GLY A 92 -8.36 6.64 -0.55
N ALA A 93 -7.25 5.87 -0.57
CA ALA A 93 -6.51 5.56 -1.78
C ALA A 93 -7.35 4.79 -2.80
N VAL A 94 -8.15 3.81 -2.37
CA VAL A 94 -9.08 3.07 -3.23
C VAL A 94 -10.13 4.01 -3.82
N ILE A 95 -10.70 4.93 -3.03
CA ILE A 95 -11.65 5.93 -3.53
C ILE A 95 -11.00 6.78 -4.63
N VAL A 96 -9.80 7.30 -4.39
CA VAL A 96 -9.06 8.08 -5.40
C VAL A 96 -8.77 7.24 -6.64
N ALA A 97 -8.35 5.99 -6.47
CA ALA A 97 -8.07 5.08 -7.57
C ALA A 97 -9.31 4.87 -8.45
N GLN A 98 -10.48 4.67 -7.84
CA GLN A 98 -11.75 4.53 -8.58
C GLN A 98 -12.13 5.81 -9.31
N LEU A 99 -11.92 6.98 -8.72
CA LEU A 99 -12.16 8.27 -9.38
C LEU A 99 -11.25 8.45 -10.60
N LEU A 100 -9.97 8.10 -10.47
CA LEU A 100 -9.02 8.15 -11.59
C LEU A 100 -9.40 7.16 -12.70
N ARG A 101 -9.81 5.95 -12.33
CA ARG A 101 -10.31 4.94 -13.28
C ARG A 101 -11.64 5.29 -13.92
N ALA A 102 -12.42 6.21 -13.36
CA ALA A 102 -13.62 6.76 -14.01
C ALA A 102 -13.28 7.70 -15.18
N THR A 103 -12.01 8.01 -15.41
CA THR A 103 -11.54 8.85 -16.52
C THR A 103 -11.00 8.01 -17.66
N ALA A 104 -10.90 8.59 -18.86
CA ALA A 104 -10.28 7.94 -20.02
C ALA A 104 -8.75 7.74 -19.91
N VAL A 105 -8.11 8.25 -18.84
CA VAL A 105 -6.65 8.18 -18.66
C VAL A 105 -6.19 6.82 -18.15
N PHE A 106 -7.00 6.17 -17.31
CA PHE A 106 -6.65 4.92 -16.66
C PHE A 106 -7.59 3.78 -17.07
N PRO A 107 -7.09 2.56 -17.26
CA PRO A 107 -7.91 1.45 -17.74
C PRO A 107 -8.92 0.95 -16.71
N GLY A 108 -10.04 0.42 -17.23
CA GLY A 108 -10.91 -0.53 -16.53
C GLY A 108 -12.10 0.05 -15.75
N ASP A 109 -12.42 1.33 -15.93
CA ASP A 109 -13.59 2.01 -15.36
C ASP A 109 -13.68 1.95 -13.81
N ALA A 110 -14.58 2.75 -13.26
CA ALA A 110 -14.96 2.62 -11.86
C ALA A 110 -15.92 1.44 -11.68
N ALA A 111 -15.53 0.45 -10.89
CA ALA A 111 -16.32 -0.74 -10.57
C ALA A 111 -16.41 -0.99 -9.06
N THR A 112 -17.64 -1.14 -8.54
CA THR A 112 -17.89 -1.32 -7.09
C THR A 112 -17.28 -2.62 -6.54
N THR A 113 -17.39 -3.72 -7.28
CA THR A 113 -16.78 -5.01 -6.92
C THR A 113 -15.25 -4.89 -6.84
N PHE A 114 -14.63 -4.21 -7.80
CA PHE A 114 -13.18 -3.99 -7.78
C PHE A 114 -12.76 -3.13 -6.58
N ALA A 115 -13.53 -2.10 -6.24
CA ALA A 115 -13.29 -1.30 -5.04
C ALA A 115 -13.37 -2.14 -3.76
N ALA A 116 -14.40 -2.99 -3.62
CA ALA A 116 -14.56 -3.86 -2.45
C ALA A 116 -13.40 -4.87 -2.31
N VAL A 117 -13.01 -5.52 -3.41
CA VAL A 117 -11.87 -6.44 -3.45
C VAL A 117 -10.56 -5.71 -3.14
N SER A 118 -10.37 -4.49 -3.65
CA SER A 118 -9.19 -3.66 -3.37
C SER A 118 -9.09 -3.31 -1.89
N VAL A 119 -10.19 -2.88 -1.26
CA VAL A 119 -10.22 -2.63 0.18
C VAL A 119 -9.90 -3.90 0.97
N GLY A 120 -10.52 -5.03 0.61
CA GLY A 120 -10.33 -6.31 1.31
C GLY A 120 -8.93 -6.88 1.15
N VAL A 121 -8.57 -7.30 -0.07
CA VAL A 121 -7.32 -8.02 -0.35
C VAL A 121 -6.10 -7.11 -0.23
N GLY A 122 -6.13 -5.94 -0.88
CA GLY A 122 -5.07 -4.94 -0.75
C GLY A 122 -4.91 -4.46 0.70
N GLY A 123 -6.03 -4.30 1.41
CA GLY A 123 -6.04 -3.95 2.83
C GLY A 123 -5.37 -5.01 3.69
N VAL A 124 -5.69 -6.30 3.50
CA VAL A 124 -5.04 -7.39 4.24
C VAL A 124 -3.53 -7.39 4.02
N LEU A 125 -3.06 -7.21 2.78
CA LEU A 125 -1.62 -7.17 2.48
C LEU A 125 -0.92 -6.00 3.18
N LEU A 126 -1.48 -4.79 3.07
CA LEU A 126 -0.94 -3.59 3.70
C LEU A 126 -0.96 -3.66 5.23
N ILE A 127 -2.09 -4.07 5.81
CA ILE A 127 -2.25 -4.26 7.27
C ILE A 127 -1.22 -5.25 7.80
N SER A 128 -1.06 -6.39 7.10
CA SER A 128 -0.12 -7.43 7.49
C SER A 128 1.32 -6.90 7.46
N TRP A 129 1.70 -6.22 6.37
CA TRP A 129 3.02 -5.61 6.26
C TRP A 129 3.27 -4.56 7.35
N ARG A 130 2.31 -3.65 7.56
CA ARG A 130 2.42 -2.57 8.56
C ARG A 130 2.51 -3.10 9.98
N ALA A 131 1.76 -4.15 10.31
CA ALA A 131 1.85 -4.81 11.60
C ALA A 131 3.22 -5.50 11.81
N ILE A 132 3.74 -6.18 10.78
CA ILE A 132 5.06 -6.82 10.82
C ILE A 132 6.16 -5.76 10.98
N ALA A 133 6.16 -4.72 10.14
CA ALA A 133 7.13 -3.64 10.19
C ALA A 133 7.20 -2.98 11.57
N ALA A 134 6.04 -2.69 12.18
CA ALA A 134 5.96 -2.13 13.53
C ALA A 134 6.41 -3.10 14.64
N ALA A 135 6.34 -4.41 14.42
CA ALA A 135 6.80 -5.41 15.38
C ALA A 135 8.33 -5.57 15.37
N ILE A 136 8.95 -5.42 14.20
CA ILE A 136 10.39 -5.68 14.00
C ILE A 136 11.27 -4.42 14.10
N VAL A 137 10.70 -3.21 13.98
CA VAL A 137 11.37 -1.91 14.19
C VAL A 137 11.19 -1.46 15.62
#